data_AF-A0A7S3AVM1-F1
#
_entry.id   AF-A0A7S3AVM1-F1
#
_cell.length_a   1.000
_cell.length_b   1.000
_cell.length_c   1.000
_cell.angle_alpha   90.00
_cell.angle_beta   90.00
_cell.angle_gamma   90.00
#
_symmetry.space_group_name_H-M   'P 1'
#
loop_
_entity.id
_entity.type
_entity.pdbx_description
1 polymer ?
#
loop_
_entity_poly.entity_id
_entity_poly.type
_entity_poly.pdbx_seq_one_letter_code
_entity_poly.pdbx_strand_id
1 'polypeptide(L)'
;DALTSFPLPGVPLVPKPCPFHPAKGEACLGPHEVHGPYLVGDGFHTRRQPFAWPDDRLSLFAPLTLPHFTPGSIDPSVRVNQSGPCPVGVNETGWFVSEFGATSFSSYESHAPTLSHEQPDHRSLHAPPFVERSWPADSIIKSYFGVKQDLDATGEAALMKQLYQSMVSTALYLKQQIETMRSSNLWGALLWQLNEIWPTGGWGSLEYGTPGAGQVVGGRWKPLHYWLANLLFADVLISCGTVNGATSFADFALVCFAKNDHGALGFDGTATVEVVHHVQGWRRPLSSRPSRPLSLHRGPNSIDWFCAADASAHGDDCPPLPDTLVSQGCAANGTDCTLLVSVATAAVEPGAARSLTVARRNVLMLAPPRDLTLPPSTIKHSVHHPSNTTQKATIVLEASAPAFAVVATTQAAGRFSDNAFMLLPADGPRVIEFIPFGELDLPKLESTLRVEHLQQNL
;
A
#
# COMPACT_ATOMS: atom_id res chain seq x y z
N ASP A 1 -24.19 34.12 10.50
CA ASP A 1 -24.56 33.75 9.11
C ASP A 1 -23.53 32.74 8.59
N ALA A 2 -23.66 31.45 8.89
CA ALA A 2 -24.69 30.48 8.50
C ALA A 2 -23.98 29.43 7.63
N LEU A 3 -23.36 28.43 8.27
CA LEU A 3 -23.22 27.08 7.72
C LEU A 3 -23.35 26.11 8.89
N THR A 4 -24.53 25.50 8.90
CA THR A 4 -25.10 24.60 9.87
C THR A 4 -24.30 23.30 10.00
N SER A 5 -24.08 22.91 11.25
CA SER A 5 -23.74 21.57 11.73
C SER A 5 -24.56 20.47 11.04
N PHE A 6 -23.88 19.50 10.41
CA PHE A 6 -24.43 18.18 10.14
C PHE A 6 -23.95 17.21 11.23
N PRO A 7 -24.85 16.45 11.88
CA PRO A 7 -24.46 15.36 12.75
C PRO A 7 -24.27 14.09 11.89
N LEU A 8 -23.15 13.39 12.04
CA LEU A 8 -23.05 12.00 11.57
C LEU A 8 -22.78 11.06 12.75
N PRO A 9 -23.80 10.30 13.18
CA PRO A 9 -23.64 9.22 14.14
C PRO A 9 -23.11 7.96 13.45
N GLY A 10 -22.16 7.27 14.09
CA GLY A 10 -21.83 5.85 13.85
C GLY A 10 -21.65 5.44 12.39
N VAL A 11 -20.53 5.82 11.77
CA VAL A 11 -20.11 5.25 10.47
C VAL A 11 -19.56 3.84 10.71
N PRO A 12 -20.11 2.78 10.08
CA PRO A 12 -19.53 1.44 10.13
C PRO A 12 -18.12 1.48 9.52
N LEU A 13 -17.14 0.89 10.21
CA LEU A 13 -15.81 0.67 9.68
C LEU A 13 -15.92 -0.30 8.48
N VAL A 14 -15.41 0.14 7.33
CA VAL A 14 -15.56 -0.50 6.01
C VAL A 14 -17.00 -0.36 5.48
N PRO A 15 -17.22 0.21 4.27
CA PRO A 15 -18.54 0.09 3.64
C PRO A 15 -18.88 -1.39 3.60
N LYS A 16 -20.02 -1.84 4.14
CA LYS A 16 -20.48 -3.24 4.02
C LYS A 16 -20.40 -3.63 2.54
N PRO A 17 -19.41 -4.42 2.10
CA PRO A 17 -19.31 -4.84 0.72
C PRO A 17 -20.35 -5.94 0.53
N CYS A 18 -21.27 -5.71 -0.41
CA CYS A 18 -22.57 -6.36 -0.58
C CYS A 18 -23.60 -6.02 0.52
N PRO A 19 -24.65 -5.23 0.23
CA PRO A 19 -25.84 -5.25 1.06
C PRO A 19 -26.44 -6.66 0.97
N PHE A 20 -26.27 -7.45 2.03
CA PHE A 20 -27.11 -8.60 2.28
C PHE A 20 -28.56 -8.10 2.39
N HIS A 21 -29.37 -8.45 1.40
CA HIS A 21 -30.81 -8.21 1.30
C HIS A 21 -31.26 -6.74 1.29
N PRO A 22 -31.73 -6.19 0.16
CA PRO A 22 -32.87 -5.27 0.24
C PRO A 22 -34.03 -6.03 0.87
N ALA A 23 -34.76 -5.38 1.78
CA ALA A 23 -36.04 -5.90 2.26
C ALA A 23 -36.91 -6.23 1.03
N LYS A 24 -37.65 -7.34 1.08
CA LYS A 24 -38.53 -7.80 -0.01
C LYS A 24 -39.31 -6.61 -0.59
N GLY A 25 -39.00 -6.21 -1.82
CA GLY A 25 -39.74 -5.20 -2.59
C GLY A 25 -38.97 -3.92 -2.94
N GLU A 26 -37.76 -3.71 -2.44
CA GLU A 26 -36.92 -2.60 -2.91
C GLU A 26 -36.03 -3.04 -4.07
N ALA A 27 -36.27 -2.46 -5.25
CA ALA A 27 -35.40 -2.64 -6.40
C ALA A 27 -34.05 -1.96 -6.13
N CYS A 28 -32.94 -2.67 -6.39
CA CYS A 28 -31.59 -2.11 -6.42
C CYS A 28 -31.48 -1.09 -7.56
N LEU A 29 -31.93 0.14 -7.34
CA LEU A 29 -31.93 1.21 -8.34
C LEU A 29 -30.94 2.30 -7.94
N GLY A 30 -29.72 2.21 -8.47
CA GLY A 30 -28.77 3.33 -8.56
C GLY A 30 -27.30 2.93 -8.35
N PRO A 31 -26.33 3.56 -9.05
CA PRO A 31 -24.93 3.50 -8.64
C PRO A 31 -24.81 4.09 -7.23
N HIS A 32 -24.27 3.29 -6.30
CA HIS A 32 -24.01 3.75 -4.95
C HIS A 32 -22.67 4.49 -4.93
N GLU A 33 -22.76 5.82 -4.93
CA GLU A 33 -21.65 6.69 -4.58
C GLU A 33 -21.42 6.59 -3.07
N VAL A 34 -20.16 6.43 -2.66
CA VAL A 34 -19.78 6.31 -1.25
C VAL A 34 -18.59 7.21 -0.94
N HIS A 35 -18.66 7.84 0.24
CA HIS A 35 -17.55 8.56 0.85
C HIS A 35 -16.88 7.71 1.94
N GLY A 36 -15.55 7.78 2.00
CA GLY A 36 -14.72 7.05 2.93
C GLY A 36 -14.26 5.66 2.41
N PRO A 37 -13.44 4.95 3.22
CA PRO A 37 -13.09 5.29 4.59
C PRO A 37 -12.08 6.43 4.70
N TYR A 38 -12.22 7.21 5.77
CA TYR A 38 -11.25 8.20 6.21
C TYR A 38 -10.59 7.71 7.49
N LEU A 39 -9.26 7.67 7.51
CA LEU A 39 -8.51 7.36 8.71
C LEU A 39 -7.68 8.57 9.15
N VAL A 40 -7.94 9.04 10.36
CA VAL A 40 -7.14 10.06 11.04
C VAL A 40 -6.63 9.50 12.36
N GLY A 41 -5.51 10.03 12.85
CA GLY A 41 -5.02 9.76 14.20
C GLY A 41 -5.97 10.23 15.30
N ASP A 42 -5.66 9.86 16.53
CA ASP A 42 -6.31 10.29 17.79
C ASP A 42 -5.50 11.36 18.56
N GLY A 43 -4.43 11.88 17.96
CA GLY A 43 -3.54 12.87 18.57
C GLY A 43 -4.06 14.32 18.60
N PHE A 44 -3.71 15.00 19.69
CA PHE A 44 -4.04 16.37 20.11
C PHE A 44 -5.43 16.60 20.75
N HIS A 45 -5.43 16.69 22.09
CA HIS A 45 -6.42 17.48 22.82
C HIS A 45 -6.22 18.98 22.54
N THR A 46 -6.54 19.45 21.33
CA THR A 46 -6.86 20.88 21.21
C THR A 46 -8.21 21.09 21.90
N ARG A 47 -8.38 22.17 22.68
CA ARG A 47 -9.67 22.49 23.35
C ARG A 47 -10.87 22.65 22.38
N ARG A 48 -10.70 22.41 21.07
CA ARG A 48 -11.70 22.62 20.01
C ARG A 48 -11.87 21.46 19.02
N GLN A 49 -11.14 20.35 19.12
CA GLN A 49 -11.33 19.14 18.30
C GLN A 49 -11.61 17.95 19.25
N PRO A 50 -12.87 17.56 19.50
CA PRO A 50 -13.21 16.55 20.50
C PRO A 50 -13.09 15.10 19.98
N PHE A 51 -12.44 14.86 18.84
CA PHE A 51 -12.29 13.52 18.26
C PHE A 51 -11.09 12.78 18.86
N ALA A 52 -11.18 12.42 20.15
CA ALA A 52 -10.35 11.35 20.68
C ALA A 52 -10.99 10.02 20.27
N TRP A 53 -10.42 9.33 19.29
CA TRP A 53 -10.77 7.92 19.09
C TRP A 53 -10.13 7.13 20.24
N PRO A 54 -10.87 6.30 20.98
CA PRO A 54 -10.27 5.53 22.05
C PRO A 54 -9.23 4.55 21.48
N ASP A 55 -8.14 4.30 22.21
CA ASP A 55 -7.02 3.42 21.82
C ASP A 55 -7.49 2.00 21.42
N ASP A 56 -8.69 1.58 21.85
CA ASP A 56 -9.33 0.32 21.47
C ASP A 56 -9.85 0.30 20.02
N ARG A 57 -9.84 1.44 19.32
CA ARG A 57 -10.16 1.59 17.89
C ARG A 57 -8.94 1.79 17.00
N LEU A 58 -7.73 1.56 17.52
CA LEU A 58 -6.55 1.37 16.68
C LEU A 58 -6.93 0.36 15.60
N SER A 59 -7.06 0.82 14.35
CA SER A 59 -7.46 0.00 13.22
C SER A 59 -6.52 -1.19 13.18
N LEU A 60 -6.99 -2.35 13.64
CA LEU A 60 -6.20 -3.57 13.66
C LEU A 60 -5.87 -3.85 12.20
N PHE A 61 -4.62 -3.59 11.82
CA PHE A 61 -4.12 -3.92 10.50
C PHE A 61 -4.44 -5.39 10.25
N ALA A 62 -5.20 -5.64 9.19
CA ALA A 62 -5.60 -6.97 8.80
C ALA A 62 -4.95 -7.25 7.44
N PRO A 63 -3.65 -7.63 7.42
CA PRO A 63 -2.79 -7.62 6.24
C PRO A 63 -3.34 -8.37 5.04
N LEU A 64 -4.27 -9.29 5.31
CA LEU A 64 -4.82 -10.21 4.36
C LEU A 64 -6.32 -10.01 4.16
N THR A 65 -7.01 -9.06 4.79
CA THR A 65 -8.46 -8.97 4.53
C THR A 65 -8.71 -8.49 3.11
N LEU A 66 -9.22 -9.39 2.25
CA LEU A 66 -9.97 -9.01 1.07
C LEU A 66 -11.44 -8.81 1.49
N PRO A 67 -12.14 -7.81 0.98
CA PRO A 67 -13.57 -7.74 1.14
C PRO A 67 -14.19 -8.85 0.28
N HIS A 68 -14.80 -9.83 0.96
CA HIS A 68 -15.86 -10.69 0.45
C HIS A 68 -15.49 -11.59 -0.72
N PHE A 69 -14.84 -12.69 -0.37
CA PHE A 69 -15.27 -13.98 -0.88
C PHE A 69 -16.26 -14.55 0.17
N THR A 70 -17.43 -15.01 -0.25
CA THR A 70 -18.41 -15.68 0.62
C THR A 70 -18.71 -17.05 0.02
N PRO A 71 -18.06 -18.13 0.48
CA PRO A 71 -18.53 -19.47 0.23
C PRO A 71 -19.64 -19.76 1.24
N GLY A 72 -20.90 -19.84 0.79
CA GLY A 72 -22.03 -20.40 1.55
C GLY A 72 -22.33 -19.72 2.90
N SER A 73 -23.43 -18.97 2.98
CA SER A 73 -23.87 -18.30 4.21
C SER A 73 -24.02 -19.25 5.41
N ILE A 74 -23.55 -18.80 6.57
CA ILE A 74 -23.90 -19.34 7.89
C ILE A 74 -25.33 -18.91 8.23
N ASP A 75 -26.29 -19.57 7.58
CA ASP A 75 -27.64 -19.82 8.08
C ASP A 75 -27.88 -21.31 7.85
N PRO A 76 -27.93 -22.16 8.90
CA PRO A 76 -28.13 -23.60 8.74
C PRO A 76 -29.50 -23.97 8.15
N SER A 77 -30.39 -23.01 7.90
CA SER A 77 -31.75 -23.23 7.40
C SER A 77 -32.08 -22.56 6.06
N VAL A 78 -31.20 -21.71 5.50
CA VAL A 78 -31.48 -20.99 4.24
C VAL A 78 -30.41 -21.31 3.19
N ARG A 79 -30.74 -22.22 2.26
CA ARG A 79 -29.91 -22.51 1.08
C ARG A 79 -30.08 -21.39 0.04
N VAL A 80 -29.24 -20.35 0.11
CA VAL A 80 -29.06 -19.42 -1.01
C VAL A 80 -27.96 -19.95 -1.93
N ASN A 81 -28.34 -20.26 -3.16
CA ASN A 81 -27.51 -20.87 -4.19
C ASN A 81 -26.60 -19.83 -4.87
N GLN A 82 -25.61 -19.29 -4.15
CA GLN A 82 -24.54 -18.46 -4.74
C GLN A 82 -23.16 -18.97 -4.27
N SER A 83 -22.60 -19.85 -5.08
CA SER A 83 -21.21 -20.29 -5.05
C SER A 83 -20.41 -19.40 -6.01
N GLY A 84 -19.52 -18.57 -5.50
CA GLY A 84 -18.54 -17.83 -6.31
C GLY A 84 -18.33 -16.34 -5.94
N PRO A 85 -17.32 -15.68 -6.53
CA PRO A 85 -17.02 -14.27 -6.32
C PRO A 85 -18.21 -13.36 -6.70
N CYS A 86 -18.29 -12.19 -6.07
CA CYS A 86 -19.33 -11.20 -6.39
C CYS A 86 -19.39 -10.95 -7.91
N PRO A 87 -20.57 -10.99 -8.55
CA PRO A 87 -20.70 -10.66 -9.96
C PRO A 87 -20.08 -9.29 -10.26
N VAL A 88 -19.23 -9.23 -11.28
CA VAL A 88 -18.62 -7.99 -11.78
C VAL A 88 -19.08 -7.74 -13.21
N GLY A 89 -19.34 -6.47 -13.53
CA GLY A 89 -20.28 -6.21 -14.58
C GLY A 89 -20.67 -4.76 -14.75
N VAL A 90 -20.69 -4.28 -16.00
CA VAL A 90 -21.52 -3.13 -16.39
C VAL A 90 -23.01 -3.41 -16.21
N ASN A 91 -23.41 -4.69 -16.18
CA ASN A 91 -24.78 -5.12 -15.91
C ASN A 91 -25.03 -5.44 -14.42
N GLU A 92 -23.98 -5.41 -13.60
CA GLU A 92 -24.03 -5.71 -12.17
C GLU A 92 -23.99 -4.41 -11.37
N THR A 93 -24.54 -4.39 -10.16
CA THR A 93 -24.44 -3.22 -9.28
C THR A 93 -22.97 -2.95 -8.96
N GLY A 94 -22.53 -1.72 -9.21
CA GLY A 94 -21.19 -1.27 -8.88
C GLY A 94 -21.18 -0.02 -8.01
N TRP A 95 -19.98 0.35 -7.58
CA TRP A 95 -19.76 1.42 -6.59
C TRP A 95 -18.74 2.42 -7.11
N PHE A 96 -18.97 3.68 -6.80
CA PHE A 96 -18.01 4.75 -7.05
C PHE A 96 -17.59 5.35 -5.72
N VAL A 97 -16.32 5.23 -5.38
CA VAL A 97 -15.76 5.79 -4.16
C VAL A 97 -15.23 7.17 -4.48
N SER A 98 -16.02 8.20 -4.18
CA SER A 98 -15.72 9.59 -4.56
C SER A 98 -14.61 10.20 -3.73
N GLU A 99 -14.40 9.68 -2.52
CA GLU A 99 -13.33 10.10 -1.62
C GLU A 99 -12.98 8.98 -0.63
N PHE A 100 -11.70 8.77 -0.39
CA PHE A 100 -11.18 7.95 0.71
C PHE A 100 -9.75 8.39 1.01
N GLY A 101 -9.27 8.26 2.24
CA GLY A 101 -7.96 8.80 2.58
C GLY A 101 -7.46 8.43 3.97
N ALA A 102 -6.17 8.66 4.20
CA ALA A 102 -5.58 8.54 5.51
C ALA A 102 -4.55 9.63 5.76
N THR A 103 -4.43 10.10 7.00
CA THR A 103 -3.45 11.13 7.35
C THR A 103 -2.03 10.64 7.04
N SER A 104 -1.23 11.48 6.39
CA SER A 104 0.17 11.22 6.06
C SER A 104 0.99 12.50 6.13
N PHE A 105 2.01 12.53 6.99
CA PHE A 105 2.94 13.64 7.07
C PHE A 105 3.83 13.75 5.82
N SER A 106 4.31 14.97 5.56
CA SER A 106 5.32 15.22 4.52
C SER A 106 6.70 14.74 4.97
N SER A 107 7.62 14.52 4.03
CA SER A 107 8.99 14.15 4.34
C SER A 107 9.73 15.19 5.19
N TYR A 108 10.83 14.76 5.81
CA TYR A 108 11.71 15.64 6.56
C TYR A 108 12.23 16.78 5.67
N GLU A 109 12.54 16.50 4.40
CA GLU A 109 13.02 17.47 3.43
C GLU A 109 12.03 18.61 3.19
N SER A 110 10.72 18.32 3.26
CA SER A 110 9.67 19.34 3.16
C SER A 110 9.46 20.12 4.45
N HIS A 111 9.60 19.47 5.61
CA HIS A 111 9.38 20.11 6.91
C HIS A 111 10.59 20.92 7.39
N ALA A 112 11.81 20.40 7.26
CA ALA A 112 13.00 20.94 7.89
C ALA A 112 13.24 22.44 7.63
N PRO A 113 13.03 22.97 6.41
CA PRO A 113 13.21 24.41 6.15
C PRO A 113 12.16 25.31 6.78
N THR A 114 11.06 24.74 7.28
CA THR A 114 9.99 25.47 7.99
C THR A 114 10.17 25.48 9.51
N LEU A 115 11.17 24.76 10.02
CA LEU A 115 11.44 24.62 11.45
C LEU A 115 12.58 25.55 11.86
N SER A 116 12.45 26.15 13.05
CA SER A 116 13.49 27.01 13.62
C SER A 116 14.74 26.20 13.96
N HIS A 117 15.92 26.73 13.62
CA HIS A 117 17.20 26.16 14.07
C HIS A 117 17.46 26.41 15.56
N GLU A 118 16.83 27.42 16.15
CA GLU A 118 17.01 27.82 17.55
C GLU A 118 16.16 26.99 18.52
N GLN A 119 15.23 26.18 18.00
CA GLN A 119 14.30 25.35 18.79
C GLN A 119 14.42 23.88 18.35
N PRO A 120 15.47 23.15 18.78
CA PRO A 120 15.67 21.76 18.37
C PRO A 120 14.55 20.81 18.84
N ASP A 121 13.86 21.17 19.92
CA ASP A 121 12.67 20.52 20.46
C ASP A 121 11.46 20.61 19.51
N HIS A 122 11.48 21.52 18.53
CA HIS A 122 10.45 21.59 17.48
C HIS A 122 10.53 20.45 16.45
N ARG A 123 11.54 19.58 16.53
CA ARG A 123 11.70 18.42 15.66
C ARG A 123 11.07 17.18 16.29
N SER A 124 9.75 17.17 16.37
CA SER A 124 8.92 16.06 16.88
C SER A 124 7.51 16.19 16.30
N LEU A 125 6.84 15.07 16.01
CA LEU A 125 5.44 15.08 15.59
C LEU A 125 4.50 15.71 16.61
N HIS A 126 4.85 15.69 17.90
CA HIS A 126 4.04 16.31 18.95
C HIS A 126 4.48 17.72 19.33
N ALA A 127 5.48 18.28 18.63
CA ALA A 127 5.91 19.64 18.86
C ALA A 127 4.90 20.68 18.32
N PRO A 128 4.87 21.92 18.85
CA PRO A 128 3.93 22.96 18.44
C PRO A 128 3.82 23.17 16.92
N PRO A 129 4.92 23.14 16.13
CA PRO A 129 4.83 23.30 14.68
C PRO A 129 4.04 22.20 13.96
N PHE A 130 3.98 20.99 14.50
CA PHE A 130 3.27 19.86 13.90
C PHE A 130 1.81 19.79 14.35
N VAL A 131 1.52 20.19 15.60
CA VAL A 131 0.16 20.33 16.16
C VAL A 131 -0.70 21.29 15.33
N GLU A 132 -0.18 22.50 15.10
CA GLU A 132 -0.92 23.60 14.46
C GLU A 132 -1.14 23.39 12.95
N ARG A 133 -0.49 22.38 12.37
CA ARG A 133 -0.44 22.20 10.91
C ARG A 133 -1.18 20.96 10.43
N SER A 134 -1.64 20.06 11.29
CA SER A 134 -1.80 18.67 10.88
C SER A 134 -2.98 17.96 11.52
N TRP A 135 -3.51 16.98 10.80
CA TRP A 135 -4.22 15.89 11.42
C TRP A 135 -3.20 14.97 12.08
N PRO A 136 -3.52 14.39 13.24
CA PRO A 136 -2.65 13.41 13.88
C PRO A 136 -2.51 12.15 13.02
N ALA A 137 -1.38 11.45 13.15
CA ALA A 137 -1.12 10.16 12.52
C ALA A 137 -0.85 9.04 13.55
N ASP A 138 -0.96 9.36 14.84
CA ASP A 138 -0.57 8.52 15.97
C ASP A 138 -1.16 7.12 15.91
N SER A 139 -2.49 7.02 15.80
CA SER A 139 -3.20 5.74 15.77
C SER A 139 -2.75 4.87 14.58
N ILE A 140 -2.50 5.49 13.42
CA ILE A 140 -2.02 4.82 12.22
C ILE A 140 -0.60 4.31 12.48
N ILE A 141 0.30 5.17 12.95
CA ILE A 141 1.68 4.77 13.26
C ILE A 141 1.69 3.64 14.29
N LYS A 142 0.97 3.77 15.41
CA LYS A 142 0.92 2.77 16.49
C LYS A 142 0.30 1.44 16.04
N SER A 143 -0.65 1.47 15.10
CA SER A 143 -1.26 0.25 14.54
C SER A 143 -0.25 -0.57 13.74
N TYR A 144 0.66 0.08 13.01
CA TYR A 144 1.64 -0.59 12.15
C TYR A 144 3.00 -0.80 12.82
N PHE A 145 3.48 0.16 13.61
CA PHE A 145 4.81 0.18 14.24
C PHE A 145 4.77 -0.09 15.76
N GLY A 146 3.58 -0.18 16.36
CA GLY A 146 3.40 -0.58 17.75
C GLY A 146 3.15 0.59 18.71
N VAL A 147 2.46 0.29 19.81
CA VAL A 147 2.03 1.31 20.79
C VAL A 147 3.17 1.93 21.60
N LYS A 148 4.38 1.38 21.51
CA LYS A 148 5.58 1.86 22.21
C LYS A 148 6.39 2.88 21.40
N GLN A 149 5.94 3.29 20.21
CA GLN A 149 6.63 4.34 19.45
C GLN A 149 6.61 5.64 20.24
N ASP A 150 7.79 6.21 20.44
CA ASP A 150 7.97 7.51 21.09
C ASP A 150 7.76 8.64 20.06
N LEU A 151 6.51 9.10 19.98
CA LEU A 151 6.11 10.20 19.11
C LEU A 151 6.38 11.58 19.73
N ASP A 152 6.79 11.62 21.01
CA ASP A 152 7.23 12.82 21.71
C ASP A 152 8.73 13.07 21.52
N ALA A 153 9.51 12.02 21.20
CA ALA A 153 10.95 12.10 20.96
C ALA A 153 11.31 13.26 20.03
N THR A 154 12.30 14.04 20.45
CA THR A 154 12.76 15.24 19.74
C THR A 154 14.10 15.02 19.05
N GLY A 155 14.34 15.80 18.00
CA GLY A 155 15.59 15.81 17.25
C GLY A 155 15.42 15.33 15.82
N GLU A 156 16.45 15.54 15.00
CA GLU A 156 16.40 15.25 13.57
C GLU A 156 16.14 13.78 13.27
N ALA A 157 16.89 12.88 13.92
CA ALA A 157 16.70 11.44 13.74
C ALA A 157 15.32 10.96 14.22
N ALA A 158 14.83 11.49 15.33
CA ALA A 158 13.51 11.17 15.86
C ALA A 158 12.41 11.59 14.88
N LEU A 159 12.45 12.84 14.40
CA LEU A 159 11.49 13.34 13.45
C LEU A 159 11.55 12.57 12.12
N MET A 160 12.74 12.28 11.59
CA MET A 160 12.88 11.46 10.38
C MET A 160 12.19 10.09 10.53
N LYS A 161 12.42 9.39 11.65
CA LYS A 161 11.77 8.10 11.96
C LYS A 161 10.25 8.26 12.00
N GLN A 162 9.74 9.24 12.74
CA GLN A 162 8.31 9.47 12.89
C GLN A 162 7.61 9.81 11.55
N LEU A 163 8.24 10.64 10.70
CA LEU A 163 7.71 10.98 9.38
C LEU A 163 7.75 9.77 8.42
N TYR A 164 8.81 8.96 8.45
CA TYR A 164 8.87 7.70 7.72
C TYR A 164 7.72 6.76 8.14
N GLN A 165 7.54 6.59 9.46
CA GLN A 165 6.47 5.75 10.00
C GLN A 165 5.09 6.23 9.58
N SER A 166 4.85 7.56 9.60
CA SER A 166 3.61 8.14 9.09
C SER A 166 3.40 7.77 7.63
N MET A 167 4.36 8.10 6.76
CA MET A 167 4.21 7.87 5.31
C MET A 167 4.00 6.40 4.95
N VAL A 168 4.76 5.48 5.58
CA VAL A 168 4.69 4.04 5.26
C VAL A 168 3.43 3.40 5.82
N SER A 169 3.01 3.75 7.05
CA SER A 169 1.77 3.20 7.63
C SER A 169 0.53 3.62 6.83
N THR A 170 0.47 4.88 6.40
CA THR A 170 -0.58 5.38 5.49
C THR A 170 -0.56 4.65 4.15
N ALA A 171 0.62 4.46 3.55
CA ALA A 171 0.74 3.76 2.28
C ALA A 171 0.24 2.32 2.39
N LEU A 172 0.59 1.60 3.46
CA LEU A 172 0.14 0.22 3.70
C LEU A 172 -1.38 0.15 3.90
N TYR A 173 -1.95 1.07 4.67
CA TYR A 173 -3.39 1.16 4.88
C TYR A 173 -4.15 1.39 3.57
N LEU A 174 -3.77 2.41 2.80
CA LEU A 174 -4.45 2.75 1.56
C LEU A 174 -4.22 1.72 0.46
N LYS A 175 -3.05 1.06 0.44
CA LYS A 175 -2.81 -0.10 -0.42
C LYS A 175 -3.84 -1.18 -0.18
N GLN A 176 -4.05 -1.55 1.09
CA GLN A 176 -5.06 -2.54 1.46
C GLN A 176 -6.46 -2.09 1.04
N GLN A 177 -6.85 -0.84 1.34
CA GLN A 177 -8.18 -0.32 0.96
C GLN A 177 -8.41 -0.33 -0.54
N ILE A 178 -7.40 0.03 -1.35
CA ILE A 178 -7.55 0.06 -2.81
C ILE A 178 -7.62 -1.35 -3.40
N GLU A 179 -6.78 -2.28 -2.93
CA GLU A 179 -6.84 -3.68 -3.37
C GLU A 179 -8.18 -4.32 -3.01
N THR A 180 -8.68 -3.99 -1.82
CA THR A 180 -10.01 -4.33 -1.32
C THR A 180 -11.09 -3.81 -2.26
N MET A 181 -11.12 -2.51 -2.55
CA MET A 181 -12.11 -1.94 -3.46
C MET A 181 -12.03 -2.59 -4.85
N ARG A 182 -10.81 -2.78 -5.39
CA ARG A 182 -10.58 -3.34 -6.73
C ARG A 182 -10.85 -4.84 -6.84
N SER A 183 -11.03 -5.56 -5.73
CA SER A 183 -11.49 -6.95 -5.75
C SER A 183 -13.01 -7.06 -5.96
N SER A 184 -13.72 -5.95 -6.08
CA SER A 184 -15.18 -5.90 -6.26
C SER A 184 -15.58 -5.26 -7.60
N ASN A 185 -16.88 -5.09 -7.84
CA ASN A 185 -17.42 -4.35 -8.98
C ASN A 185 -17.26 -2.82 -8.79
N LEU A 186 -16.01 -2.37 -8.69
CA LEU A 186 -15.65 -0.96 -8.53
C LEU A 186 -15.69 -0.25 -9.89
N TRP A 187 -16.42 0.86 -9.97
CA TRP A 187 -16.51 1.70 -11.17
C TRP A 187 -15.56 2.89 -11.12
N GLY A 188 -15.16 3.33 -9.94
CA GLY A 188 -14.15 4.35 -9.76
C GLY A 188 -13.79 4.54 -8.29
N ALA A 189 -12.55 5.01 -8.06
CA ALA A 189 -12.05 5.36 -6.74
C ALA A 189 -11.19 6.62 -6.85
N LEU A 190 -11.55 7.65 -6.11
CA LEU A 190 -10.84 8.92 -6.06
C LEU A 190 -10.22 9.09 -4.68
N LEU A 191 -8.89 9.18 -4.64
CA LEU A 191 -8.14 9.36 -3.41
C LEU A 191 -8.28 10.80 -2.90
N TRP A 192 -8.70 10.95 -1.66
CA TRP A 192 -8.53 12.17 -0.88
C TRP A 192 -7.16 12.12 -0.17
N GLN A 193 -6.16 12.90 -0.55
CA GLN A 193 -6.14 13.85 -1.67
C GLN A 193 -4.88 13.69 -2.53
N LEU A 194 -4.83 14.39 -3.66
CA LEU A 194 -3.67 14.33 -4.55
C LEU A 194 -2.45 15.01 -3.93
N ASN A 195 -2.55 16.30 -3.61
CA ASN A 195 -1.43 17.15 -3.18
C ASN A 195 -1.70 17.92 -1.89
N GLU A 196 -0.63 18.35 -1.23
CA GLU A 196 -0.72 19.28 -0.10
C GLU A 196 -0.65 20.76 -0.53
N ILE A 197 -1.21 21.65 0.29
CA ILE A 197 -1.16 23.12 0.10
C ILE A 197 -0.02 23.80 0.90
N TRP A 198 0.65 23.05 1.77
CA TRP A 198 1.83 23.43 2.57
C TRP A 198 2.43 22.17 3.22
N PRO A 199 3.64 22.20 3.81
CA PRO A 199 4.16 21.06 4.57
C PRO A 199 3.29 20.75 5.81
N THR A 200 2.62 19.59 5.81
CA THR A 200 1.57 19.21 6.79
C THR A 200 1.48 17.69 6.98
N GLY A 201 0.82 17.26 8.06
CA GLY A 201 0.09 16.00 8.14
C GLY A 201 -1.31 16.14 7.53
N GLY A 202 -1.36 16.03 6.21
CA GLY A 202 -2.58 16.06 5.40
C GLY A 202 -2.92 14.67 4.89
N TRP A 203 -3.51 14.58 3.69
CA TRP A 203 -3.86 13.30 3.05
C TRP A 203 -3.27 13.16 1.65
N GLY A 204 -2.43 14.13 1.26
CA GLY A 204 -1.82 14.19 -0.05
C GLY A 204 -0.84 13.03 -0.26
N SER A 205 -0.92 12.38 -1.41
CA SER A 205 0.14 11.48 -1.88
C SER A 205 1.35 12.25 -2.44
N LEU A 206 1.14 13.50 -2.84
CA LEU A 206 2.16 14.47 -3.25
C LEU A 206 2.33 15.54 -2.17
N GLU A 207 3.57 15.84 -1.82
CA GLU A 207 3.90 16.93 -0.88
C GLU A 207 3.67 18.31 -1.51
N TYR A 208 3.89 19.37 -0.72
CA TYR A 208 3.69 20.74 -1.20
C TYR A 208 4.62 21.06 -2.37
N GLY A 209 4.01 21.56 -3.45
CA GLY A 209 4.66 21.66 -4.76
C GLY A 209 5.16 23.06 -5.14
N THR A 210 4.93 24.08 -4.32
CA THR A 210 5.32 25.46 -4.65
C THR A 210 6.83 25.66 -4.43
N PRO A 211 7.55 26.29 -5.37
CA PRO A 211 8.97 26.56 -5.22
C PRO A 211 9.31 27.25 -3.89
N GLY A 212 10.25 26.66 -3.15
CA GLY A 212 10.68 27.13 -1.85
C GLY A 212 11.70 26.17 -1.25
N ALA A 213 12.30 26.53 -0.13
CA ALA A 213 13.29 25.67 0.52
C ALA A 213 12.67 24.31 0.88
N GLY A 214 13.31 23.22 0.43
CA GLY A 214 12.87 21.84 0.65
C GLY A 214 11.72 21.34 -0.23
N GLN A 215 11.07 22.25 -0.96
CA GLN A 215 9.91 21.95 -1.79
C GLN A 215 10.33 21.61 -3.22
N VAL A 216 9.58 20.73 -3.85
CA VAL A 216 9.85 20.25 -5.22
C VAL A 216 8.68 20.64 -6.10
N VAL A 217 8.94 21.20 -7.29
CA VAL A 217 7.88 21.59 -8.23
C VAL A 217 6.96 20.41 -8.51
N GLY A 218 5.64 20.60 -8.34
CA GLY A 218 4.64 19.54 -8.53
C GLY A 218 4.49 18.57 -7.35
N GLY A 219 5.30 18.72 -6.30
CA GLY A 219 5.25 17.95 -5.07
C GLY A 219 6.13 16.70 -5.10
N ARG A 220 6.90 16.50 -4.03
CA ARG A 220 7.66 15.26 -3.84
C ARG A 220 6.69 14.10 -3.62
N TRP A 221 6.96 12.98 -4.29
CA TRP A 221 6.14 11.77 -4.17
C TRP A 221 6.36 11.10 -2.81
N LYS A 222 5.30 10.92 -2.03
CA LYS A 222 5.32 10.04 -0.85
C LYS A 222 5.31 8.57 -1.31
N PRO A 223 5.70 7.58 -0.46
CA PRO A 223 5.63 6.15 -0.75
C PRO A 223 4.33 5.69 -1.44
N LEU A 224 3.19 6.20 -0.96
CA LEU A 224 1.87 5.90 -1.52
C LEU A 224 1.80 6.22 -3.03
N HIS A 225 2.32 7.36 -3.49
CA HIS A 225 2.18 7.78 -4.88
C HIS A 225 2.92 6.85 -5.84
N TYR A 226 4.05 6.27 -5.42
CA TYR A 226 4.75 5.24 -6.17
C TYR A 226 3.90 3.98 -6.31
N TRP A 227 3.23 3.54 -5.24
CA TRP A 227 2.33 2.39 -5.31
C TRP A 227 1.06 2.65 -6.11
N LEU A 228 0.51 3.89 -6.08
CA LEU A 228 -0.58 4.31 -6.96
C LEU A 228 -0.21 4.12 -8.43
N ALA A 229 0.94 4.68 -8.83
CA ALA A 229 1.41 4.63 -10.21
C ALA A 229 1.79 3.22 -10.68
N ASN A 230 2.49 2.46 -9.83
CA ASN A 230 3.10 1.18 -10.23
C ASN A 230 2.17 -0.03 -10.08
N LEU A 231 1.14 0.05 -9.23
CA LEU A 231 0.34 -1.11 -8.85
C LEU A 231 -1.15 -0.78 -8.69
N LEU A 232 -1.48 0.11 -7.76
CA LEU A 232 -2.84 0.22 -7.22
C LEU A 232 -3.84 0.80 -8.22
N PHE A 233 -3.42 1.70 -9.10
CA PHE A 233 -4.24 2.24 -10.21
C PHE A 233 -3.72 1.82 -11.59
N ALA A 234 -2.91 0.77 -11.65
CA ALA A 234 -2.55 0.16 -12.93
C ALA A 234 -3.73 -0.62 -13.53
N ASP A 235 -3.81 -0.66 -14.87
CA ASP A 235 -4.85 -1.38 -15.60
C ASP A 235 -4.93 -2.86 -15.20
N VAL A 236 -3.78 -3.53 -15.13
CA VAL A 236 -3.66 -4.90 -14.65
C VAL A 236 -3.23 -4.86 -13.19
N LEU A 237 -3.92 -5.59 -12.32
CA LEU A 237 -3.62 -5.72 -10.90
C LEU A 237 -3.61 -7.20 -10.52
N ILE A 238 -2.74 -7.56 -9.57
CA ILE A 238 -2.82 -8.82 -8.85
C ILE A 238 -2.69 -8.54 -7.36
N SER A 239 -3.57 -9.16 -6.56
CA SER A 239 -3.46 -9.16 -5.10
C SER A 239 -4.03 -10.47 -4.54
N CYS A 240 -3.79 -10.70 -3.25
CA CYS A 240 -4.32 -11.84 -2.52
C CYS A 240 -4.73 -11.41 -1.12
N GLY A 241 -5.56 -12.25 -0.51
CA GLY A 241 -5.91 -12.18 0.89
C GLY A 241 -6.92 -13.26 1.24
N THR A 242 -7.55 -13.10 2.38
CA THR A 242 -8.38 -14.09 3.03
C THR A 242 -9.83 -13.83 2.75
N VAL A 243 -10.56 -14.93 2.64
CA VAL A 243 -11.99 -15.01 2.52
C VAL A 243 -12.66 -14.65 3.85
N ASN A 244 -13.77 -13.91 3.81
CA ASN A 244 -14.51 -13.55 5.01
C ASN A 244 -15.19 -14.78 5.64
N GLY A 245 -15.14 -14.87 6.97
CA GLY A 245 -15.78 -15.93 7.77
C GLY A 245 -14.84 -16.59 8.78
N ALA A 246 -13.53 -16.55 8.51
CA ALA A 246 -12.53 -17.00 9.46
C ALA A 246 -12.31 -15.95 10.57
N THR A 247 -12.55 -16.34 11.82
CA THR A 247 -12.37 -15.48 13.01
C THR A 247 -10.99 -15.65 13.64
N SER A 248 -10.15 -16.53 13.09
CA SER A 248 -8.79 -16.81 13.54
C SER A 248 -7.85 -17.02 12.35
N PHE A 249 -6.57 -16.68 12.51
CA PHE A 249 -5.55 -16.93 11.48
C PHE A 249 -5.45 -18.42 11.11
N ALA A 250 -5.85 -19.32 12.01
CA ALA A 250 -5.85 -20.77 11.79
C ALA A 250 -6.78 -21.21 10.66
N ASP A 251 -7.87 -20.46 10.42
CA ASP A 251 -8.92 -20.80 9.44
C ASP A 251 -8.79 -20.00 8.13
N PHE A 252 -7.70 -19.24 7.98
CA PHE A 252 -7.48 -18.36 6.83
C PHE A 252 -7.14 -19.17 5.58
N ALA A 253 -8.04 -19.18 4.61
CA ALA A 253 -7.77 -19.64 3.25
C ALA A 253 -7.26 -18.46 2.41
N LEU A 254 -6.14 -18.64 1.69
CA LEU A 254 -5.52 -17.57 0.91
C LEU A 254 -5.95 -17.62 -0.56
N VAL A 255 -6.72 -16.61 -0.97
CA VAL A 255 -7.25 -16.44 -2.33
C VAL A 255 -6.58 -15.26 -3.00
N CYS A 256 -6.24 -15.42 -4.27
CA CYS A 256 -5.68 -14.40 -5.14
C CYS A 256 -6.68 -14.02 -6.23
N PHE A 257 -6.56 -12.79 -6.73
CA PHE A 257 -7.25 -12.34 -7.93
C PHE A 257 -6.30 -11.58 -8.85
N ALA A 258 -6.51 -11.73 -10.15
CA ALA A 258 -5.94 -10.87 -11.18
C ALA A 258 -7.07 -10.14 -11.91
N LYS A 259 -6.94 -8.83 -12.07
CA LYS A 259 -7.94 -7.96 -12.70
C LYS A 259 -7.33 -7.22 -13.87
N ASN A 260 -8.09 -7.07 -14.95
CA ASN A 260 -7.72 -6.24 -16.10
C ASN A 260 -8.81 -5.19 -16.36
N ASP A 261 -8.53 -3.94 -16.04
CA ASP A 261 -9.43 -2.82 -16.28
C ASP A 261 -9.15 -2.09 -17.61
N HIS A 262 -8.14 -2.55 -18.38
CA HIS A 262 -7.77 -1.90 -19.64
C HIS A 262 -8.94 -1.87 -20.62
N GLY A 263 -9.34 -0.68 -21.09
CA GLY A 263 -10.54 -0.51 -21.91
C GLY A 263 -10.47 -1.13 -23.32
N ALA A 264 -9.27 -1.19 -23.93
CA ALA A 264 -9.11 -1.66 -25.31
C ALA A 264 -8.53 -3.08 -25.48
N LEU A 265 -7.69 -3.55 -24.55
CA LEU A 265 -6.85 -4.74 -24.69
C LEU A 265 -7.18 -5.77 -23.61
N GLY A 266 -7.24 -7.05 -24.02
CA GLY A 266 -7.18 -8.16 -23.07
C GLY A 266 -5.76 -8.32 -22.53
N PHE A 267 -5.61 -9.20 -21.54
CA PHE A 267 -4.32 -9.55 -20.96
C PHE A 267 -4.15 -11.08 -20.97
N ASP A 268 -3.18 -11.56 -21.74
CA ASP A 268 -2.72 -12.94 -21.73
C ASP A 268 -1.35 -13.01 -21.04
N GLY A 269 -1.23 -13.89 -20.06
CA GLY A 269 -0.03 -13.94 -19.25
C GLY A 269 0.00 -15.09 -18.25
N THR A 270 0.80 -14.91 -17.20
CA THR A 270 0.94 -15.87 -16.12
C THR A 270 0.93 -15.14 -14.78
N ALA A 271 0.18 -15.66 -13.81
CA ALA A 271 0.29 -15.30 -12.40
C ALA A 271 1.31 -16.20 -11.69
N THR A 272 2.09 -15.62 -10.78
CA THR A 272 2.97 -16.35 -9.85
C THR A 272 2.73 -15.88 -8.43
N VAL A 273 2.86 -16.82 -7.48
CA VAL A 273 2.82 -16.56 -6.05
C VAL A 273 4.08 -17.16 -5.44
N GLU A 274 4.93 -16.31 -4.88
CA GLU A 274 6.17 -16.69 -4.24
C GLU A 274 6.14 -16.29 -2.76
N VAL A 275 6.84 -17.06 -1.93
CA VAL A 275 7.14 -16.74 -0.54
C VAL A 275 8.54 -16.18 -0.47
N VAL A 276 8.71 -15.11 0.29
CA VAL A 276 10.00 -14.51 0.64
C VAL A 276 10.19 -14.65 2.14
N HIS A 277 11.22 -15.39 2.55
CA HIS A 277 11.57 -15.52 3.96
C HIS A 277 12.45 -14.34 4.40
N HIS A 278 12.04 -13.66 5.48
CA HIS A 278 12.68 -12.42 5.94
C HIS A 278 14.11 -12.61 6.43
N VAL A 279 14.36 -13.64 7.25
CA VAL A 279 15.69 -13.91 7.80
C VAL A 279 16.59 -14.65 6.82
N GLN A 280 16.08 -15.69 6.16
CA GLN A 280 16.89 -16.52 5.26
C GLN A 280 17.09 -15.88 3.88
N GLY A 281 16.26 -14.92 3.50
CA GLY A 281 16.39 -14.14 2.27
C GLY A 281 16.17 -14.90 0.97
N TRP A 282 15.74 -16.15 1.03
CA TRP A 282 15.33 -16.88 -0.16
C TRP A 282 13.93 -16.46 -0.62
N ARG A 283 13.70 -16.65 -1.92
CA ARG A 283 12.39 -16.57 -2.57
C ARG A 283 12.09 -17.90 -3.23
N ARG A 284 10.87 -18.44 -3.04
CA ARG A 284 10.44 -19.72 -3.62
C ARG A 284 8.97 -19.67 -4.01
N PRO A 285 8.52 -20.43 -5.03
CA PRO A 285 7.10 -20.59 -5.32
C PRO A 285 6.33 -21.13 -4.10
N LEU A 286 5.13 -20.59 -3.84
CA LEU A 286 4.26 -21.03 -2.74
C LEU A 286 3.69 -22.43 -2.99
N SER A 287 3.55 -22.83 -4.26
CA SER A 287 2.97 -24.11 -4.66
C SER A 287 3.90 -24.88 -5.61
N SER A 288 3.63 -26.18 -5.75
CA SER A 288 4.32 -27.07 -6.70
C SER A 288 4.07 -26.70 -8.17
N ARG A 289 3.03 -25.91 -8.44
CA ARG A 289 2.72 -25.33 -9.76
C ARG A 289 3.04 -23.82 -9.72
N PRO A 290 4.29 -23.43 -10.02
CA PRO A 290 4.80 -22.09 -9.72
C PRO A 290 4.14 -20.95 -10.52
N SER A 291 3.45 -21.28 -11.61
CA SER A 291 2.79 -20.32 -12.48
C SER A 291 1.41 -20.81 -12.92
N ARG A 292 0.46 -19.89 -12.98
CA ARG A 292 -0.90 -20.09 -13.48
C ARG A 292 -1.08 -19.31 -14.79
N PRO A 293 -1.53 -19.91 -15.90
CA PRO A 293 -1.89 -19.14 -17.09
C PRO A 293 -3.09 -18.24 -16.80
N LEU A 294 -3.06 -17.02 -17.32
CA LEU A 294 -4.13 -16.03 -17.23
C LEU A 294 -4.56 -15.61 -18.63
N SER A 295 -5.87 -15.50 -18.83
CA SER A 295 -6.51 -14.92 -20.01
C SER A 295 -7.64 -14.02 -19.52
N LEU A 296 -7.37 -12.73 -19.43
CA LEU A 296 -8.29 -11.72 -18.96
C LEU A 296 -8.83 -10.93 -20.16
N HIS A 297 -10.15 -10.79 -20.24
CA HIS A 297 -10.78 -9.90 -21.22
C HIS A 297 -10.48 -8.43 -20.91
N ARG A 298 -10.81 -7.54 -21.84
CA ARG A 298 -10.72 -6.10 -21.63
C ARG A 298 -11.87 -5.58 -20.77
N GLY A 299 -11.61 -4.51 -20.02
CA GLY A 299 -12.62 -3.74 -19.31
C GLY A 299 -13.02 -4.29 -17.92
N PRO A 300 -13.86 -3.56 -17.20
CA PRO A 300 -13.99 -3.65 -15.74
C PRO A 300 -14.55 -4.98 -15.20
N ASN A 301 -15.10 -5.84 -16.06
CA ASN A 301 -15.69 -7.13 -15.67
C ASN A 301 -14.67 -8.29 -15.70
N SER A 302 -13.40 -8.02 -16.00
CA SER A 302 -12.40 -9.08 -16.16
C SER A 302 -11.59 -9.31 -14.89
N ILE A 303 -12.07 -10.22 -14.04
CA ILE A 303 -11.37 -10.69 -12.84
C ILE A 303 -11.26 -12.22 -12.87
N ASP A 304 -10.08 -12.74 -12.56
CA ASP A 304 -9.84 -14.17 -12.42
C ASP A 304 -9.33 -14.49 -11.01
N TRP A 305 -10.03 -15.40 -10.32
CA TRP A 305 -9.82 -15.79 -8.93
C TRP A 305 -9.18 -17.19 -8.84
N PHE A 306 -8.27 -17.38 -7.88
CA PHE A 306 -7.56 -18.65 -7.70
C PHE A 306 -6.97 -18.81 -6.30
N CYS A 307 -6.73 -20.05 -5.89
CA CYS A 307 -6.02 -20.34 -4.65
C CYS A 307 -4.52 -20.03 -4.77
N ALA A 308 -3.96 -19.37 -3.77
CA ALA A 308 -2.54 -19.03 -3.75
C ALA A 308 -1.64 -20.28 -3.69
N ALA A 309 -2.03 -21.25 -2.87
CA ALA A 309 -1.32 -22.51 -2.65
C ALA A 309 -1.67 -23.62 -3.66
N ASP A 310 -2.72 -23.42 -4.45
CA ASP A 310 -3.13 -24.33 -5.53
C ASP A 310 -3.56 -23.53 -6.76
N ALA A 311 -2.61 -23.30 -7.66
CA ALA A 311 -2.81 -22.56 -8.90
C ALA A 311 -3.90 -23.14 -9.83
N SER A 312 -4.38 -24.36 -9.56
CA SER A 312 -5.46 -25.02 -10.33
C SER A 312 -6.84 -24.93 -9.69
N ALA A 313 -6.94 -24.62 -8.39
CA ALA A 313 -8.21 -24.60 -7.69
C ALA A 313 -8.93 -23.26 -7.86
N HIS A 314 -10.24 -23.33 -8.13
CA HIS A 314 -11.14 -22.19 -8.00
C HIS A 314 -11.15 -21.74 -6.53
N GLY A 315 -11.23 -20.43 -6.28
CA GLY A 315 -11.05 -19.82 -4.96
C GLY A 315 -11.99 -20.28 -3.83
N ASP A 316 -12.89 -21.23 -4.10
CA ASP A 316 -13.92 -21.73 -3.16
C ASP A 316 -13.40 -22.73 -2.11
N ASP A 317 -12.27 -23.41 -2.35
CA ASP A 317 -11.74 -24.46 -1.46
C ASP A 317 -10.20 -24.38 -1.35
N CYS A 318 -9.70 -23.22 -0.94
CA CYS A 318 -8.26 -23.02 -0.83
C CYS A 318 -7.68 -23.63 0.46
N PRO A 319 -6.48 -24.24 0.40
CA PRO A 319 -5.82 -24.75 1.58
C PRO A 319 -5.64 -23.70 2.68
N PRO A 320 -5.67 -24.09 3.97
CA PRO A 320 -5.32 -23.21 5.07
C PRO A 320 -3.92 -22.61 4.89
N LEU A 321 -3.84 -21.29 5.03
CA LEU A 321 -2.62 -20.52 4.93
C LEU A 321 -1.57 -20.95 5.97
N PRO A 322 -1.89 -21.17 7.25
CA PRO A 322 -0.89 -21.55 8.25
C PRO A 322 -0.13 -22.82 7.88
N ASP A 323 -0.85 -23.87 7.47
CA ASP A 323 -0.25 -25.14 7.06
C ASP A 323 0.62 -24.96 5.81
N THR A 324 0.13 -24.15 4.86
CA THR A 324 0.90 -23.81 3.66
C THR A 324 2.20 -23.10 4.04
N LEU A 325 2.17 -22.11 4.93
CA LEU A 325 3.35 -21.36 5.38
C LEU A 325 4.34 -22.25 6.11
N VAL A 326 3.88 -23.10 7.04
CA VAL A 326 4.72 -24.06 7.77
C VAL A 326 5.40 -25.02 6.80
N SER A 327 4.69 -25.50 5.78
CA SER A 327 5.28 -26.38 4.76
C SER A 327 6.39 -25.72 3.94
N GLN A 328 6.37 -24.38 3.82
CA GLN A 328 7.41 -23.58 3.18
C GLN A 328 8.55 -23.19 4.13
N GLY A 329 8.46 -23.55 5.41
CA GLY A 329 9.44 -23.19 6.44
C GLY A 329 9.28 -21.79 7.01
N CYS A 330 8.06 -21.23 6.95
CA CYS A 330 7.68 -19.98 7.61
C CYS A 330 6.94 -20.25 8.92
N ALA A 331 6.87 -19.25 9.79
CA ALA A 331 6.01 -19.24 10.95
C ALA A 331 4.53 -19.33 10.54
N ALA A 332 3.77 -20.12 11.30
CA ALA A 332 2.34 -20.36 11.04
C ALA A 332 1.48 -19.11 11.10
N ASN A 333 1.96 -18.02 11.70
CA ASN A 333 1.30 -16.70 11.78
C ASN A 333 1.83 -15.70 10.72
N GLY A 334 2.74 -16.13 9.83
CA GLY A 334 3.29 -15.33 8.75
C GLY A 334 4.27 -14.23 9.16
N THR A 335 4.72 -14.18 10.42
CA THR A 335 5.56 -13.06 10.91
C THR A 335 6.97 -13.00 10.31
N ASP A 336 7.47 -14.09 9.74
CA ASP A 336 8.83 -14.20 9.18
C ASP A 336 8.84 -14.36 7.64
N CYS A 337 7.67 -14.21 7.00
CA CYS A 337 7.49 -14.35 5.57
C CYS A 337 6.56 -13.29 4.97
N THR A 338 6.70 -13.09 3.66
CA THR A 338 5.88 -12.18 2.86
C THR A 338 5.62 -12.80 1.52
N LEU A 339 4.46 -12.52 0.94
CA LEU A 339 4.14 -13.01 -0.39
C LEU A 339 4.56 -12.01 -1.45
N LEU A 340 5.16 -12.51 -2.51
CA LEU A 340 5.41 -11.79 -3.73
C LEU A 340 4.50 -12.35 -4.81
N VAL A 341 3.54 -11.55 -5.25
CA VAL A 341 2.57 -11.97 -6.27
C VAL A 341 2.79 -11.15 -7.52
N SER A 342 2.89 -11.81 -8.66
CA SER A 342 3.24 -11.14 -9.91
C SER A 342 2.37 -11.63 -11.06
N VAL A 343 2.14 -10.74 -12.02
CA VAL A 343 1.63 -11.09 -13.35
C VAL A 343 2.67 -10.72 -14.38
N ALA A 344 2.93 -11.63 -15.31
CA ALA A 344 3.87 -11.46 -16.41
C ALA A 344 3.18 -11.78 -17.73
N THR A 345 3.61 -11.13 -18.81
CA THR A 345 3.18 -11.44 -20.18
C THR A 345 4.39 -11.82 -21.02
N ALA A 346 4.19 -12.53 -22.13
CA ALA A 346 5.28 -12.80 -23.06
C ALA A 346 5.73 -11.49 -23.71
N ALA A 347 7.01 -11.17 -23.62
CA ALA A 347 7.61 -10.11 -24.40
C ALA A 347 7.40 -10.42 -25.88
N VAL A 348 6.69 -9.54 -26.59
CA VAL A 348 6.60 -9.61 -28.05
C VAL A 348 7.78 -8.83 -28.61
N GLU A 349 8.99 -9.40 -28.49
CA GLU A 349 10.12 -8.93 -29.29
C GLU A 349 10.24 -9.80 -30.56
N PRO A 350 10.16 -9.22 -31.77
CA PRO A 350 10.33 -9.97 -33.01
C PRO A 350 11.74 -10.59 -33.07
N GLY A 351 11.82 -11.92 -33.01
CA GLY A 351 13.07 -12.68 -33.22
C GLY A 351 13.89 -13.02 -31.96
N ALA A 352 13.43 -12.67 -30.77
CA ALA A 352 14.05 -13.09 -29.51
C ALA A 352 13.39 -14.35 -28.92
N ALA A 353 14.15 -15.14 -28.15
CA ALA A 353 13.57 -16.21 -27.33
C ALA A 353 12.48 -15.62 -26.42
N ARG A 354 11.37 -16.35 -26.26
CA ARG A 354 10.17 -15.89 -25.52
C ARG A 354 10.54 -15.59 -24.06
N SER A 355 10.87 -14.33 -23.77
CA SER A 355 11.14 -13.84 -22.42
C SER A 355 9.83 -13.35 -21.80
N LEU A 356 9.57 -13.65 -20.53
CA LEU A 356 8.40 -13.10 -19.83
C LEU A 356 8.77 -11.72 -19.27
N THR A 357 7.99 -10.70 -19.62
CA THR A 357 8.08 -9.37 -19.01
C THR A 357 7.09 -9.33 -17.85
N VAL A 358 7.60 -9.12 -16.63
CA VAL A 358 6.74 -8.88 -15.45
C VAL A 358 5.95 -7.62 -15.70
N ALA A 359 4.64 -7.77 -15.89
CA ALA A 359 3.74 -6.65 -16.05
C ALA A 359 3.58 -5.95 -14.70
N ARG A 360 3.28 -6.69 -13.62
CA ARG A 360 3.10 -6.12 -12.28
C ARG A 360 3.58 -7.08 -11.19
N ARG A 361 4.00 -6.50 -10.07
CA ARG A 361 4.46 -7.19 -8.87
C ARG A 361 3.88 -6.50 -7.64
N ASN A 362 3.38 -7.29 -6.71
CA ASN A 362 2.78 -6.83 -5.48
C ASN A 362 3.39 -7.59 -4.29
N VAL A 363 3.69 -6.86 -3.22
CA VAL A 363 4.26 -7.37 -1.98
C VAL A 363 3.16 -7.37 -0.93
N LEU A 364 2.83 -8.54 -0.38
CA LEU A 364 1.79 -8.73 0.62
C LEU A 364 2.42 -9.18 1.94
N MET A 365 2.58 -8.23 2.87
CA MET A 365 3.00 -8.54 4.23
C MET A 365 1.90 -9.36 4.91
N LEU A 366 2.27 -10.42 5.63
CA LEU A 366 1.31 -11.32 6.28
C LEU A 366 0.98 -10.91 7.73
N ALA A 367 1.70 -9.93 8.27
CA ALA A 367 1.58 -9.35 9.61
C ALA A 367 1.97 -7.86 9.58
N PRO A 368 1.50 -7.02 10.53
CA PRO A 368 1.91 -5.61 10.58
C PRO A 368 3.42 -5.50 10.82
N PRO A 369 4.07 -4.40 10.38
CA PRO A 369 5.51 -4.19 10.56
C PRO A 369 6.02 -4.50 11.98
N ARG A 370 5.30 -4.08 13.02
CA ARG A 370 5.62 -4.31 14.43
C ARG A 370 5.73 -5.79 14.85
N ASP A 371 5.06 -6.67 14.12
CA ASP A 371 5.01 -8.10 14.40
C ASP A 371 5.95 -8.88 13.45
N LEU A 372 6.56 -8.22 12.45
CA LEU A 372 7.45 -8.88 11.51
C LEU A 372 8.83 -9.18 12.12
N THR A 373 9.36 -10.36 11.79
CA THR A 373 10.72 -10.77 12.14
C THR A 373 11.67 -10.37 11.02
N LEU A 374 12.12 -9.11 11.04
CA LEU A 374 13.03 -8.56 10.03
C LEU A 374 14.49 -8.57 10.53
N PRO A 375 15.46 -9.12 9.78
CA PRO A 375 16.86 -9.03 10.15
C PRO A 375 17.38 -7.58 10.00
N PRO A 376 18.38 -7.17 10.81
CA PRO A 376 19.12 -5.93 10.56
C PRO A 376 19.64 -5.90 9.13
N SER A 377 19.39 -4.79 8.42
CA SER A 377 19.85 -4.57 7.06
C SER A 377 20.55 -3.23 6.95
N THR A 378 21.52 -3.13 6.05
CA THR A 378 22.16 -1.89 5.64
C THR A 378 21.99 -1.76 4.14
N ILE A 379 21.51 -0.61 3.70
CA ILE A 379 21.39 -0.30 2.28
C ILE A 379 22.59 0.52 1.83
N LYS A 380 23.48 -0.10 1.05
CA LYS A 380 24.52 0.63 0.34
C LYS A 380 23.89 1.30 -0.88
N HIS A 381 24.31 2.54 -1.15
CA HIS A 381 23.86 3.26 -2.32
C HIS A 381 25.01 4.00 -3.00
N SER A 382 24.92 4.15 -4.32
CA SER A 382 25.82 4.98 -5.11
C SER A 382 25.06 5.74 -6.19
N VAL A 383 25.53 6.94 -6.49
CA VAL A 383 25.02 7.79 -7.57
C VAL A 383 25.98 7.70 -8.74
N HIS A 384 25.45 7.42 -9.93
CA HIS A 384 26.19 7.36 -11.17
C HIS A 384 25.56 8.33 -12.17
N HIS A 385 26.38 9.24 -12.71
CA HIS A 385 25.94 10.16 -13.74
C HIS A 385 26.95 10.13 -14.90
N PRO A 386 26.61 9.54 -16.07
CA PRO A 386 27.51 9.51 -17.21
C PRO A 386 27.83 10.92 -17.70
N SER A 387 29.10 11.19 -18.01
CA SER A 387 29.58 12.51 -18.45
C SER A 387 28.90 13.05 -19.73
N ASN A 388 28.23 12.18 -20.48
CA ASN A 388 27.66 12.50 -21.80
C ASN A 388 26.13 12.64 -21.79
N THR A 389 25.48 12.58 -20.64
CA THR A 389 24.03 12.72 -20.49
C THR A 389 23.70 13.83 -19.51
N THR A 390 22.73 14.70 -19.83
CA THR A 390 22.37 15.84 -18.98
C THR A 390 21.06 15.67 -18.20
N GLN A 391 20.36 14.54 -18.38
CA GLN A 391 18.95 14.47 -17.96
C GLN A 391 18.64 13.61 -16.75
N LYS A 392 19.43 12.60 -16.38
CA LYS A 392 19.09 11.68 -15.29
C LYS A 392 20.32 11.15 -14.59
N ALA A 393 20.25 10.95 -13.28
CA ALA A 393 21.24 10.19 -12.53
C ALA A 393 20.73 8.78 -12.26
N THR A 394 21.65 7.82 -12.19
CA THR A 394 21.37 6.43 -11.84
C THR A 394 21.72 6.21 -10.37
N ILE A 395 20.81 5.60 -9.62
CA ILE A 395 21.01 5.23 -8.22
C ILE A 395 21.06 3.71 -8.14
N VAL A 396 22.16 3.17 -7.62
CA VAL A 396 22.33 1.73 -7.40
C VAL A 396 22.15 1.48 -5.91
N LEU A 397 21.29 0.52 -5.56
CA LEU A 397 20.92 0.17 -4.19
C LEU A 397 21.18 -1.32 -3.94
N GLU A 398 21.88 -1.64 -2.86
CA GLU A 398 22.18 -3.01 -2.47
C GLU A 398 21.92 -3.20 -0.97
N ALA A 399 21.14 -4.23 -0.62
CA ALA A 399 20.83 -4.55 0.77
C ALA A 399 21.74 -5.67 1.30
N SER A 400 22.18 -5.57 2.55
CA SER A 400 22.93 -6.65 3.21
C SER A 400 22.05 -7.83 3.67
N ALA A 401 20.76 -7.59 3.87
CA ALA A 401 19.72 -8.56 4.22
C ALA A 401 18.38 -8.11 3.62
N PRO A 402 17.34 -8.95 3.54
CA PRO A 402 16.02 -8.55 3.03
C PRO A 402 15.52 -7.26 3.68
N ALA A 403 15.21 -6.27 2.85
CA ALA A 403 14.72 -4.97 3.29
C ALA A 403 13.38 -4.66 2.62
N PHE A 404 12.44 -4.14 3.40
CA PHE A 404 11.08 -3.83 2.96
C PHE A 404 10.81 -2.35 3.07
N ALA A 405 9.89 -1.85 2.23
CA ALA A 405 9.55 -0.44 2.13
C ALA A 405 10.80 0.46 2.05
N VAL A 406 11.75 0.10 1.16
CA VAL A 406 12.96 0.89 0.95
C VAL A 406 12.57 2.22 0.31
N VAL A 407 12.81 3.32 1.00
CA VAL A 407 12.44 4.68 0.58
C VAL A 407 13.69 5.54 0.40
N ALA A 408 13.92 6.00 -0.82
CA ALA A 408 14.92 7.03 -1.13
C ALA A 408 14.30 8.43 -1.07
N THR A 409 14.95 9.37 -0.39
CA THR A 409 14.59 10.80 -0.35
C THR A 409 15.81 11.67 -0.63
N THR A 410 15.58 12.89 -1.12
CA THR A 410 16.63 13.89 -1.38
C THR A 410 16.04 15.29 -1.38
N GLN A 411 16.89 16.28 -1.14
CA GLN A 411 16.54 17.70 -1.30
C GLN A 411 16.73 18.19 -2.74
N ALA A 412 17.34 17.41 -3.64
CA ALA A 412 17.42 17.74 -5.05
C ALA A 412 16.02 17.76 -5.70
N ALA A 413 15.80 18.68 -6.64
CA ALA A 413 14.51 18.85 -7.31
C ALA A 413 14.30 17.76 -8.36
N GLY A 414 13.39 16.81 -8.09
CA GLY A 414 13.07 15.72 -9.00
C GLY A 414 12.30 14.60 -8.30
N ARG A 415 12.23 13.45 -8.96
CA ARG A 415 11.65 12.21 -8.41
C ARG A 415 12.48 11.00 -8.79
N PHE A 416 12.31 9.91 -8.03
CA PHE A 416 12.87 8.62 -8.42
C PHE A 416 11.95 7.92 -9.44
N SER A 417 12.51 6.99 -10.23
CA SER A 417 11.74 6.15 -11.14
C SER A 417 10.88 5.12 -10.40
N ASP A 418 11.31 4.73 -9.21
CA ASP A 418 10.63 3.78 -8.34
C ASP A 418 11.04 4.01 -6.88
N ASN A 419 10.18 3.65 -5.93
CA ASN A 419 10.42 3.83 -4.51
C ASN A 419 9.49 2.95 -3.65
N ALA A 420 9.72 2.89 -2.34
CA ALA A 420 8.92 2.13 -1.38
C ALA A 420 8.81 0.64 -1.74
N PHE A 421 9.89 0.01 -2.16
CA PHE A 421 9.90 -1.37 -2.65
C PHE A 421 10.62 -2.34 -1.71
N MET A 422 10.45 -3.63 -1.96
CA MET A 422 11.27 -4.68 -1.36
C MET A 422 12.61 -4.81 -2.11
N LEU A 423 13.70 -5.00 -1.36
CA LEU A 423 15.04 -5.25 -1.88
C LEU A 423 15.61 -6.51 -1.23
N LEU A 424 15.95 -7.50 -2.06
CA LEU A 424 16.51 -8.78 -1.62
C LEU A 424 17.98 -8.88 -2.07
N PRO A 425 18.91 -9.26 -1.18
CA PRO A 425 20.31 -9.48 -1.57
C PRO A 425 20.44 -10.50 -2.72
N ALA A 426 19.59 -11.53 -2.71
CA ALA A 426 19.57 -12.58 -3.73
C ALA A 426 19.19 -12.08 -5.14
N ASP A 427 18.52 -10.94 -5.27
CA ASP A 427 18.18 -10.34 -6.57
C ASP A 427 19.33 -9.45 -7.10
N GLY A 428 20.39 -9.23 -6.32
CA GLY A 428 21.49 -8.32 -6.64
C GLY A 428 21.15 -6.85 -6.49
N PRO A 429 22.05 -5.93 -6.91
CA PRO A 429 21.82 -4.50 -6.84
C PRO A 429 20.62 -4.07 -7.69
N ARG A 430 19.73 -3.25 -7.10
CA ARG A 430 18.63 -2.63 -7.81
C ARG A 430 19.05 -1.27 -8.35
N VAL A 431 18.72 -1.02 -9.60
CA VAL A 431 19.01 0.24 -10.28
C VAL A 431 17.72 1.03 -10.45
N ILE A 432 17.69 2.27 -9.97
CA ILE A 432 16.60 3.23 -10.19
C ILE A 432 17.17 4.52 -10.78
N GLU A 433 16.35 5.30 -11.48
CA GLU A 433 16.75 6.60 -12.00
C GLU A 433 16.27 7.73 -11.07
N PHE A 434 17.06 8.78 -10.93
CA PHE A 434 16.59 10.09 -10.46
C PHE A 434 16.32 10.98 -11.67
N ILE A 435 15.09 11.46 -11.77
CA ILE A 435 14.56 12.27 -12.86
C ILE A 435 14.40 13.70 -12.33
N PRO A 436 15.33 14.62 -12.66
CA PRO A 436 15.31 15.99 -12.20
C PRO A 436 14.14 16.77 -12.80
N PHE A 437 13.62 17.72 -12.04
CA PHE A 437 12.67 18.71 -12.53
C PHE A 437 13.42 19.98 -12.90
N GLY A 438 13.96 20.00 -14.12
CA GLY A 438 14.87 21.03 -14.60
C GLY A 438 16.29 20.50 -14.73
N GLU A 439 17.28 21.35 -14.46
CA GLU A 439 18.69 20.93 -14.49
C GLU A 439 19.01 20.03 -13.29
N LEU A 440 19.85 19.02 -13.52
CA LEU A 440 20.28 18.11 -12.49
C LEU A 440 21.29 18.78 -11.55
N ASP A 441 20.90 19.00 -10.30
CA ASP A 441 21.80 19.37 -9.22
C ASP A 441 22.44 18.11 -8.62
N LEU A 442 23.48 17.60 -9.30
CA LEU A 442 24.19 16.38 -8.90
C LEU A 442 24.85 16.49 -7.52
N PRO A 443 25.58 17.58 -7.17
CA PRO A 443 26.14 17.71 -5.83
C PRO A 443 25.07 17.71 -4.72
N LYS A 444 23.91 18.31 -4.96
CA LYS A 444 22.80 18.28 -4.00
C LYS A 444 22.19 16.88 -3.88
N LEU A 445 22.01 16.18 -5.00
CA LEU A 445 21.54 14.81 -5.00
C LEU A 445 22.48 13.92 -4.18
N GLU A 446 23.78 13.94 -4.46
CA GLU A 446 24.78 13.12 -3.76
C GLU A 446 24.89 13.44 -2.27
N SER A 447 24.86 14.72 -1.89
CA SER A 447 25.02 15.13 -0.49
C SER A 447 23.76 14.97 0.37
N THR A 448 22.58 14.81 -0.25
CA THR A 448 21.30 14.75 0.49
C THR A 448 20.49 13.49 0.21
N LEU A 449 21.00 12.57 -0.62
CA LEU A 449 20.37 11.27 -0.81
C LEU A 449 20.37 10.49 0.51
N ARG A 450 19.17 10.14 0.95
CA ARG A 450 18.93 9.34 2.15
C ARG A 450 18.10 8.14 1.74
N VAL A 451 18.46 6.97 2.26
CA VAL A 451 17.75 5.72 2.00
C VAL A 451 17.34 5.12 3.32
N GLU A 452 16.04 4.86 3.45
CA GLU A 452 15.43 4.29 4.64
C GLU A 452 14.76 2.97 4.33
N HIS A 453 14.48 2.17 5.35
CA HIS A 453 13.72 0.93 5.22
C HIS A 453 12.97 0.59 6.50
N LEU A 454 12.15 -0.45 6.45
CA LEU A 454 11.22 -0.79 7.53
C LEU A 454 11.94 -1.14 8.84
N GLN A 455 12.88 -2.10 8.79
CA GLN A 455 13.54 -2.64 9.99
C GLN A 455 14.28 -1.57 10.82
N GLN A 456 14.94 -0.59 10.20
CA GLN A 456 15.63 0.48 10.93
C GLN A 456 14.67 1.46 11.63
N ASN A 457 13.40 1.46 11.23
CA ASN A 457 12.35 2.36 11.69
C ASN A 457 11.25 1.64 12.48
N LEU A 458 11.49 0.37 12.90
CA LEU A 458 10.60 -0.38 13.81
C LEU A 458 10.66 0.13 15.25
#